data_AF-A0A968WFL6-F1
#
_entry.id   AF-A0A968WFL6-F1
#
_cell.length_a   1.000
_cell.length_b   1.000
_cell.length_c   1.000
_cell.angle_alpha   90.00
_cell.angle_beta   90.00
_cell.angle_gamma   90.00
#
_symmetry.space_group_name_H-M   'P 1'
#
loop_
_entity.id
_entity.type
_entity.pdbx_description
1 polymer ?
#
loop_
_entity_poly.entity_id
_entity_poly.type
_entity_poly.pdbx_seq_one_letter_code
_entity_poly.pdbx_strand_id
1 'polypeptide(L)'
;MGYYLEDKLQFPFKAKWVNRQRPQGKEVEVVGMSSEDECMRSMFVEVRYREGEVDDIFSARLEDIHAIETDEETAEAIADWHYWVDMGYEF
;
A
#
# COMPACT_ATOMS: atom_id res chain seq x y z
N MET A 1 5.15 -13.89 -2.99
CA MET A 1 5.45 -12.59 -2.37
C MET A 1 4.20 -11.95 -1.81
N GLY A 2 3.05 -12.04 -2.51
CA GLY A 2 1.74 -11.67 -1.96
C GLY A 2 1.48 -12.29 -0.58
N TYR A 3 1.69 -13.60 -0.42
CA TYR A 3 1.55 -14.27 0.89
C TYR A 3 2.43 -13.74 2.03
N TYR A 4 3.62 -13.18 1.74
CA TYR A 4 4.48 -12.61 2.78
C TYR A 4 3.91 -11.27 3.26
N LEU A 5 3.51 -10.43 2.32
CA LEU A 5 2.90 -9.15 2.65
C LEU A 5 1.50 -9.33 3.25
N GLU A 6 0.74 -10.34 2.83
CA GLU A 6 -0.61 -10.61 3.37
C GLU A 6 -0.55 -11.07 4.83
N ASP A 7 0.47 -11.84 5.19
CA ASP A 7 0.71 -12.29 6.57
C ASP A 7 1.22 -11.14 7.47
N LYS A 8 2.01 -10.23 6.91
CA LYS A 8 2.71 -9.17 7.67
C LYS A 8 1.94 -7.86 7.76
N LEU A 9 1.11 -7.54 6.77
CA LEU A 9 0.32 -6.31 6.78
C LEU A 9 -0.88 -6.46 7.71
N GLN A 10 -0.87 -5.74 8.82
CA GLN A 10 -1.99 -5.72 9.75
C GLN A 10 -3.04 -4.71 9.27
N PHE A 11 -4.14 -5.20 8.70
CA PHE A 11 -5.25 -4.36 8.23
C PHE A 11 -6.35 -4.18 9.29
N PRO A 12 -7.03 -3.03 9.32
CA PRO A 12 -6.75 -1.82 8.56
C PRO A 12 -5.65 -0.96 9.20
N PHE A 13 -4.89 -0.21 8.38
CA PHE A 13 -3.89 0.74 8.88
C PHE A 13 -3.91 2.07 8.11
N LYS A 14 -3.48 3.15 8.77
CA LYS A 14 -3.41 4.46 8.13
C LYS A 14 -2.13 4.64 7.34
N ALA A 15 -2.27 5.19 6.13
CA ALA A 15 -1.15 5.46 5.27
C ALA A 15 -1.32 6.75 4.47
N LYS A 16 -0.20 7.21 3.91
CA LYS A 16 -0.15 8.28 2.93
C LYS A 16 0.00 7.67 1.54
N TRP A 17 -0.97 7.91 0.68
CA TRP A 17 -0.89 7.55 -0.73
C TRP A 17 -0.21 8.66 -1.53
N VAL A 18 1.02 8.40 -1.98
CA VAL A 18 1.86 9.31 -2.77
C VAL A 18 2.14 8.65 -4.12
N ASN A 19 1.59 9.20 -5.19
CA ASN A 19 1.86 8.74 -6.56
C ASN A 19 2.37 9.93 -7.40
N ARG A 20 2.96 9.67 -8.57
CA ARG A 20 3.33 10.67 -9.58
C ARG A 20 2.25 11.71 -9.88
N GLN A 21 0.96 11.33 -9.82
CA GLN A 21 -0.15 12.28 -10.03
C GLN A 21 -0.51 13.11 -8.78
N ARG A 22 -0.08 12.68 -7.58
CA ARG A 22 -0.42 13.27 -6.28
C ARG A 22 0.85 13.39 -5.40
N PRO A 23 1.80 14.28 -5.73
CA PRO A 23 3.08 14.39 -5.01
C PRO A 23 2.93 14.91 -3.56
N GLN A 24 1.83 15.58 -3.23
CA GLN A 24 1.55 16.02 -1.86
C GLN A 24 1.17 14.86 -0.92
N GLY A 25 0.79 13.73 -1.52
CA GLY A 25 0.19 12.58 -0.87
C GLY A 25 -1.21 12.86 -0.32
N LYS A 26 -2.00 11.80 -0.13
CA LYS A 26 -3.31 11.85 0.53
C LYS A 26 -3.34 10.86 1.67
N GLU A 27 -3.92 11.27 2.80
CA GLU A 27 -4.19 10.34 3.89
C GLU A 27 -5.31 9.40 3.46
N VAL A 28 -5.04 8.10 3.57
CA VAL A 28 -5.95 7.01 3.23
C VAL A 28 -5.85 5.93 4.29
N GLU A 29 -6.86 5.08 4.35
CA GLU A 29 -6.85 3.89 5.18
C GLU A 29 -6.70 2.67 4.28
N VAL A 30 -5.64 1.89 4.48
CA VAL A 30 -5.45 0.64 3.75
C VAL A 30 -6.32 -0.41 4.43
N VAL A 31 -7.27 -0.95 3.69
CA VAL A 31 -8.29 -1.86 4.23
C VAL A 31 -8.04 -3.33 3.89
N GLY A 32 -7.15 -3.60 2.94
CA GLY A 32 -6.79 -4.97 2.55
C GLY A 32 -5.86 -5.00 1.34
N MET A 33 -5.49 -6.21 0.93
CA MET A 33 -4.85 -6.43 -0.37
C MET A 33 -5.88 -6.42 -1.50
N SER A 34 -5.50 -5.84 -2.64
CA SER A 34 -6.34 -5.90 -3.82
C SER A 34 -6.17 -7.24 -4.53
N SER A 35 -7.30 -7.84 -4.90
CA SER A 35 -7.34 -9.05 -5.75
C SER A 35 -7.10 -8.74 -7.23
N GLU A 36 -7.08 -7.45 -7.61
CA GLU A 36 -6.75 -7.01 -8.96
C GLU A 36 -5.24 -7.16 -9.20
N ASP A 37 -4.87 -8.29 -9.78
CA ASP A 37 -3.54 -8.58 -10.32
C ASP A 37 -2.42 -8.57 -9.28
N GLU A 38 -2.13 -9.76 -8.72
CA GLU A 38 -0.75 -10.15 -8.38
C GLU A 38 0.10 -10.23 -9.67
N CYS A 39 0.19 -9.15 -10.43
CA CYS A 39 1.15 -9.05 -11.52
C CYS A 39 2.52 -9.09 -10.86
N MET A 40 3.42 -9.98 -11.32
CA MET A 40 4.72 -10.26 -10.70
C MET A 40 5.61 -9.02 -10.45
N ARG A 41 5.23 -7.86 -10.99
CA ARG A 41 5.94 -6.58 -10.91
C ARG A 41 5.49 -5.63 -9.81
N SER A 42 4.22 -5.65 -9.39
CA SER A 42 3.70 -4.69 -8.42
C SER A 42 2.60 -5.31 -7.56
N MET A 43 2.63 -5.04 -6.26
CA MET A 43 1.56 -5.40 -5.32
C MET A 43 0.56 -4.25 -5.21
N PHE A 44 -0.72 -4.60 -5.15
CA PHE A 44 -1.81 -3.64 -5.03
C PHE A 44 -2.55 -3.85 -3.71
N VAL A 45 -2.97 -2.74 -3.11
CA VAL A 45 -3.76 -2.69 -1.88
C VAL A 45 -5.00 -1.85 -2.10
N GLU A 46 -6.07 -2.21 -1.41
CA GLU A 46 -7.29 -1.42 -1.37
C GLU A 46 -7.14 -0.31 -0.35
N VAL A 47 -7.28 0.93 -0.81
CA VAL A 47 -7.21 2.12 0.02
C VAL A 47 -8.56 2.81 0.03
N ARG A 48 -9.10 2.98 1.24
CA ARG A 48 -10.30 3.77 1.49
C ARG A 48 -9.91 5.23 1.64
N TYR A 49 -10.45 6.06 0.77
CA TYR A 49 -10.33 7.50 0.84
C TYR A 49 -11.61 8.09 1.43
N ARG A 50 -11.47 8.86 2.52
CA ARG A 50 -12.57 9.57 3.15
C ARG A 50 -12.25 11.04 3.31
N GLU A 51 -13.01 11.90 2.62
CA GLU A 51 -12.93 13.36 2.77
C GLU A 51 -14.32 13.98 2.66
N GLY A 52 -14.82 14.53 3.77
CA GLY A 52 -16.17 15.06 3.85
C GLY A 52 -17.23 13.97 3.61
N GLU A 53 -18.04 14.14 2.57
CA GLU A 53 -19.09 13.20 2.15
C GLU A 53 -18.58 12.11 1.20
N VAL A 54 -17.33 12.20 0.74
CA VAL A 54 -16.72 11.22 -0.16
C VAL A 54 -16.16 10.06 0.66
N ASP A 55 -16.62 8.84 0.36
CA ASP A 55 -16.14 7.57 0.92
C ASP A 55 -16.05 6.56 -0.23
N ASP A 56 -14.87 6.47 -0.82
CA ASP A 56 -14.59 5.62 -1.99
C ASP A 56 -13.37 4.73 -1.71
N ILE A 57 -13.36 3.54 -2.32
CA ILE A 57 -12.24 2.59 -2.24
C ILE A 57 -11.54 2.56 -3.59
N PHE A 58 -10.21 2.65 -3.56
CA PHE A 58 -9.36 2.64 -4.75
C PHE A 58 -8.29 1.56 -4.62
N SER A 59 -7.92 0.94 -5.75
CA SER A 59 -6.74 0.10 -5.84
C SER A 59 -5.49 0.99 -6.01
N ALA A 60 -4.56 0.92 -5.06
CA ALA A 60 -3.29 1.64 -5.09
C ALA A 60 -2.10 0.68 -5.05
N ARG A 61 -1.00 1.03 -5.71
CA ARG A 61 0.23 0.22 -5.64
C ARG A 61 0.86 0.39 -4.28
N LEU A 62 1.33 -0.69 -3.68
CA LEU A 62 2.00 -0.66 -2.37
C LEU A 62 3.26 0.22 -2.38
N GLU A 63 3.94 0.35 -3.52
CA GLU A 63 5.08 1.27 -3.73
C GLU A 63 4.68 2.76 -3.64
N ASP A 64 3.39 3.09 -3.80
CA ASP A 64 2.88 4.45 -3.65
C ASP A 64 2.33 4.67 -2.22
N ILE A 65 2.41 3.69 -1.33
CA ILE A 65 1.85 3.72 0.02
C ILE A 65 2.96 3.86 1.05
N HIS A 66 2.82 4.86 1.93
CA HIS A 66 3.67 5.08 3.08
C HIS A 66 2.87 4.97 4.37
N ALA A 67 3.10 3.94 5.18
CA ALA A 67 2.41 3.85 6.47
C ALA A 67 2.79 5.01 7.40
N ILE A 68 1.81 5.54 8.14
CA ILE A 68 1.98 6.67 9.06
C ILE A 68 1.82 6.22 10.52
N GLU A 69 0.77 5.44 10.80
CA GLU A 69 0.42 4.95 12.14
C GLU A 69 0.15 3.44 12.04
N THR A 70 1.22 2.65 11.97
CA THR A 70 1.10 1.18 11.90
C THR A 70 2.11 0.51 12.82
N ASP A 71 1.88 -0.77 13.10
CA ASP A 71 2.76 -1.61 13.88
C ASP A 71 4.11 -1.82 13.17
N GLU A 72 5.14 -2.13 13.96
CA GLU A 72 6.51 -2.34 13.46
C GLU A 72 6.54 -3.37 12.34
N GLU A 73 5.79 -4.47 12.46
CA GLU A 73 5.73 -5.52 11.45
C GLU A 73 5.19 -5.03 10.10
N THR A 74 4.12 -4.25 10.10
CA THR A 74 3.56 -3.66 8.87
C THR A 74 4.53 -2.64 8.26
N ALA A 75 5.18 -1.84 9.11
CA ALA A 75 6.16 -0.84 8.67
C ALA A 75 7.38 -1.50 8.03
N GLU A 76 7.90 -2.58 8.63
CA GLU A 76 8.99 -3.39 8.08
C GLU A 76 8.58 -4.01 6.75
N ALA A 77 7.40 -4.62 6.65
CA ALA A 77 6.92 -5.26 5.43
C ALA A 77 6.79 -4.27 4.26
N ILE A 78 6.31 -3.04 4.54
CA ILE A 78 6.23 -1.97 3.54
C ILE A 78 7.64 -1.52 3.15
N ALA A 79 8.55 -1.31 4.11
CA ALA A 79 9.92 -0.90 3.84
C ALA A 79 10.68 -1.94 3.02
N ASP A 80 10.51 -3.22 3.33
CA ASP A 80 11.05 -4.33 2.56
C ASP A 80 10.48 -4.31 1.14
N TRP A 81 9.18 -4.11 0.97
CA TRP A 81 8.60 -3.97 -0.37
C TRP A 81 9.22 -2.82 -1.18
N HIS A 82 9.37 -1.63 -0.58
CA HIS A 82 10.04 -0.50 -1.20
C HIS A 82 11.48 -0.84 -1.60
N TYR A 83 12.22 -1.54 -0.74
CA TYR A 83 13.57 -2.00 -1.03
C TYR A 83 13.60 -2.97 -2.22
N TRP A 84 12.63 -3.89 -2.32
CA TRP A 84 12.56 -4.87 -3.40
C TRP A 84 12.23 -4.23 -4.75
N VAL A 85 11.34 -3.22 -4.75
CA VAL A 85 11.00 -2.43 -5.95
C VAL A 85 12.18 -1.57 -6.40
N ASP A 86 12.88 -0.89 -5.48
CA ASP A 86 14.05 -0.04 -5.80
C ASP A 86 15.24 -0.86 -6.33
N MET A 87 15.46 -2.05 -5.75
CA MET A 87 16.47 -2.99 -6.21
C MET A 87 16.23 -3.55 -7.62
N GLY A 88 15.09 -3.22 -8.24
CA GLY A 88 14.80 -3.60 -9.62
C GLY A 88 14.71 -5.11 -9.81
N TYR A 89 14.17 -5.83 -8.81
CA TYR A 89 13.77 -7.23 -8.99
C TYR A 89 12.59 -7.28 -9.99
N GLU A 90 12.92 -7.12 -11.27
CA GLU A 90 12.08 -7.51 -12.39
C GLU A 90 11.98 -9.03 -12.36
N PHE A 91 10.85 -9.57 -11.89
CA PHE A 91 10.42 -10.91 -12.27
C PHE A 91 9.53 -10.82 -13.52
#